data_AF-A0A357F1V8-F1
#
_entry.id   AF-A0A357F1V8-F1
#
_cell.length_a   1.000
_cell.length_b   1.000
_cell.length_c   1.000
_cell.angle_alpha   90.00
_cell.angle_beta   90.00
_cell.angle_gamma   90.00
#
_symmetry.space_group_name_H-M   'P 1'
#
loop_
_entity.id
_entity.type
_entity.pdbx_description
1 polymer ?
#
loop_
_entity_poly.entity_id
_entity_poly.type
_entity_poly.pdbx_seq_one_letter_code
_entity_poly.pdbx_strand_id
1 'polypeptide(L)'
;MNPENANDNSIVNYQGRQIKVGKWNEHLTASDVNQIWNELHRIVSSHPLVRASKRAGFLVEEGKFNAYTDLTQELFVALLSKERFQHYLDTSMSDTEIEAEISQIELTNMLTAELRKRYPESYR
;
A
#
# COMPACT_ATOMS: atom_id res chain seq x y z
N MET A 1 4.90 35.05 -20.28
CA MET A 1 5.09 33.64 -20.68
C MET A 1 5.65 32.91 -19.48
N ASN A 2 4.83 32.05 -18.87
CA ASN A 2 5.20 30.92 -18.03
C ASN A 2 3.96 30.00 -17.99
N PRO A 3 4.16 28.69 -17.92
CA PRO A 3 4.18 28.11 -16.58
C PRO A 3 5.39 27.20 -16.34
N GLU A 4 5.96 27.36 -15.15
CA GLU A 4 6.87 26.41 -14.53
C GLU A 4 6.15 25.07 -14.37
N ASN A 5 6.81 24.01 -14.84
CA ASN A 5 6.44 22.63 -14.60
C ASN A 5 6.61 22.35 -13.10
N ALA A 6 5.50 22.43 -12.36
CA ALA A 6 5.44 21.99 -10.97
C ALA A 6 5.50 20.45 -10.94
N ASN A 7 6.71 19.90 -10.82
CA ASN A 7 6.91 18.56 -10.30
C ASN A 7 6.52 18.57 -8.81
N ASP A 8 5.23 18.44 -8.54
CA ASP A 8 4.71 18.27 -7.19
C ASP A 8 5.02 16.85 -6.70
N ASN A 9 6.27 16.64 -6.28
CA ASN A 9 6.60 15.54 -5.38
C ASN A 9 6.04 15.92 -4.01
N SER A 10 4.74 15.75 -3.83
CA SER A 10 4.04 16.02 -2.57
C SER A 10 4.67 15.18 -1.45
N ILE A 11 5.34 15.85 -0.51
CA ILE A 11 6.01 15.23 0.64
C ILE A 11 4.95 14.96 1.70
N VAL A 12 4.57 13.70 1.90
CA VAL A 12 3.62 13.32 2.95
C VAL A 12 4.38 12.87 4.20
N ASN A 13 4.05 13.47 5.34
CA ASN A 13 4.76 13.28 6.59
C ASN A 13 4.15 12.08 7.36
N TYR A 14 4.58 10.86 7.01
CA TYR A 14 4.22 9.66 7.77
C TYR A 14 5.21 9.46 8.92
N GLN A 15 4.76 9.74 10.14
CA GLN A 15 5.48 9.39 11.39
C GLN A 15 6.97 9.79 11.40
N GLY A 16 7.31 10.97 10.84
CA GLY A 16 8.64 11.56 10.89
C GLY A 16 9.64 11.08 9.84
N ARG A 17 9.25 10.29 8.83
CA ARG A 17 10.08 10.00 7.65
C ARG A 17 9.42 10.52 6.38
N GLN A 18 10.19 11.28 5.60
CA GLN A 18 9.81 11.68 4.24
C GLN A 18 9.80 10.43 3.36
N ILE A 19 8.61 9.94 3.02
CA ILE A 19 8.43 8.86 2.07
C ILE A 19 7.99 9.50 0.76
N LYS A 20 8.73 9.22 -0.31
CA LYS A 20 8.38 9.69 -1.65
C LYS A 20 7.06 9.03 -2.07
N VAL A 21 6.07 9.85 -2.42
CA VAL A 21 4.79 9.38 -2.96
C VAL A 21 5.01 8.79 -4.36
N GLY A 22 4.38 7.66 -4.63
CA GLY A 22 4.41 6.97 -5.91
C GLY A 22 3.59 7.71 -6.97
N LYS A 23 3.90 7.51 -8.25
CA LYS A 23 3.15 8.14 -9.35
C LYS A 23 1.91 7.33 -9.73
N TRP A 24 0.98 7.20 -8.78
CA TRP A 24 -0.17 6.30 -8.90
C TRP A 24 -1.02 6.56 -10.14
N ASN A 25 -1.41 7.81 -10.41
CA ASN A 25 -2.24 8.15 -11.57
C ASN A 25 -1.56 7.80 -12.90
N GLU A 26 -0.24 8.03 -13.01
CA GLU A 26 0.55 7.65 -14.19
C GLU A 26 0.49 6.14 -14.42
N HIS A 27 0.76 5.35 -13.38
CA HIS A 27 0.82 3.89 -13.46
C HIS A 27 -0.56 3.26 -13.67
N LEU A 28 -1.59 3.76 -12.99
CA LEU A 28 -2.97 3.27 -13.12
C LEU A 28 -3.55 3.58 -14.50
N THR A 29 -3.37 4.81 -15.00
CA THR A 29 -3.86 5.20 -16.33
C THR A 29 -3.16 4.41 -17.44
N ALA A 30 -1.85 4.19 -17.30
CA ALA A 30 -1.08 3.36 -18.23
C ALA A 30 -1.36 1.84 -18.09
N SER A 31 -2.11 1.43 -17.07
CA SER A 31 -2.29 0.03 -16.69
C SER A 31 -0.95 -0.71 -16.53
N ASP A 32 0.07 -0.02 -16.02
CA ASP A 32 1.40 -0.58 -15.81
C ASP A 32 1.44 -1.41 -14.52
N VAL A 33 1.06 -2.68 -14.66
CA VAL A 33 0.97 -3.65 -13.55
C VAL A 33 2.31 -3.78 -12.81
N ASN A 34 3.44 -3.67 -13.50
CA ASN A 34 4.75 -3.82 -12.86
C ASN A 34 5.05 -2.63 -11.94
N GLN A 35 4.73 -1.41 -12.38
CA GLN A 35 4.92 -0.23 -11.52
C GLN A 35 3.93 -0.20 -10.37
N ILE A 36 2.67 -0.57 -10.60
CA ILE A 36 1.67 -0.72 -9.54
C ILE A 36 2.17 -1.71 -8.48
N TRP A 37 2.67 -2.87 -8.91
CA TRP A 37 3.23 -3.87 -8.01
C TRP A 37 4.42 -3.32 -7.20
N ASN A 38 5.35 -2.64 -7.86
CA ASN A 38 6.52 -2.06 -7.20
C ASN A 38 6.14 -1.04 -6.12
N GLU A 39 5.15 -0.18 -6.40
CA GLU A 39 4.65 0.81 -5.46
C GLU A 39 3.92 0.15 -4.28
N LEU A 40 3.09 -0.86 -4.53
CA LEU A 40 2.47 -1.64 -3.45
C LEU A 40 3.52 -2.33 -2.58
N HIS A 41 4.52 -2.96 -3.18
CA HIS A 41 5.60 -3.61 -2.46
C HIS A 41 6.40 -2.61 -1.60
N ARG A 42 6.61 -1.39 -2.10
CA ARG A 42 7.23 -0.29 -1.33
C ARG A 42 6.39 0.08 -0.11
N ILE A 43 5.08 0.26 -0.28
CA ILE A 43 4.16 0.56 0.83
C ILE A 43 4.21 -0.56 1.86
N VAL A 44 4.01 -1.82 1.45
CA VAL A 44 4.01 -2.99 2.34
C VAL A 44 5.32 -3.11 3.11
N SER A 45 6.46 -3.03 2.40
CA SER A 45 7.80 -3.19 3.01
C SER A 45 8.17 -2.08 3.99
N SER A 46 7.61 -0.88 3.81
CA SER A 46 7.89 0.28 4.67
C SER A 46 6.87 0.46 5.79
N HIS A 47 5.72 -0.22 5.73
CA HIS A 47 4.62 -0.02 6.66
C HIS A 47 5.00 -0.38 8.11
N PRO A 48 4.75 0.51 9.11
CA PRO A 48 5.16 0.28 10.50
C PRO A 48 4.63 -1.02 11.10
N LEU A 49 3.35 -1.33 10.88
CA LEU A 49 2.73 -2.55 11.41
C LEU A 49 3.31 -3.81 10.77
N VAL A 50 3.60 -3.79 9.46
CA VAL A 50 4.21 -4.93 8.76
C VAL A 50 5.61 -5.20 9.34
N ARG A 51 6.40 -4.15 9.53
CA ARG A 51 7.75 -4.26 10.11
C ARG A 51 7.72 -4.70 11.57
N ALA A 52 6.75 -4.22 12.36
CA ALA A 52 6.56 -4.66 13.74
C ALA A 52 6.18 -6.15 13.81
N SER A 53 5.23 -6.59 12.97
CA SER A 53 4.81 -7.99 12.87
C SER A 53 5.95 -8.91 12.44
N LYS A 54 6.78 -8.50 11.48
CA LYS A 54 7.98 -9.26 11.09
C LYS A 54 8.95 -9.40 12.26
N ARG A 55 9.26 -8.31 12.96
CA ARG A 55 10.18 -8.30 14.11
C ARG A 55 9.69 -9.16 15.27
N ALA A 56 8.38 -9.21 15.48
CA ALA A 56 7.77 -10.04 16.50
C ALA A 56 7.64 -11.53 16.10
N GLY A 57 8.05 -11.89 14.88
CA GLY A 57 8.00 -13.28 14.38
C GLY A 57 6.61 -13.74 13.95
N PHE A 58 5.64 -12.84 13.80
CA PHE A 58 4.28 -13.20 13.37
C PHE A 58 4.14 -13.40 11.86
N LEU A 59 5.04 -12.80 11.08
CA LEU A 59 5.14 -13.04 9.64
C LEU A 59 6.11 -14.21 9.42
N VAL A 60 5.55 -15.41 9.25
CA VAL A 60 6.29 -16.64 8.99
C VAL A 60 6.61 -16.71 7.50
N GLU A 61 7.88 -16.86 7.15
CA GLU A 61 8.32 -17.12 5.78
C GLU A 61 8.16 -18.63 5.51
N GLU A 62 6.99 -19.06 5.01
CA GLU A 62 6.82 -20.45 4.57
C GLU A 62 7.44 -20.63 3.16
N GLY A 63 8.69 -21.09 3.12
CA GLY A 63 9.36 -21.50 1.88
C GLY A 63 10.29 -20.44 1.26
N LYS A 64 10.28 -20.33 -0.08
CA LYS A 64 11.18 -19.45 -0.86
C LYS A 64 10.70 -17.99 -0.99
N PHE A 65 9.47 -17.69 -0.57
CA PHE A 65 8.86 -16.38 -0.76
C PHE A 65 8.99 -15.50 0.49
N ASN A 66 9.31 -14.23 0.25
CA ASN A 66 9.46 -13.22 1.28
C ASN A 66 8.08 -12.78 1.75
N ALA A 67 7.83 -12.74 3.07
CA ALA A 67 6.54 -12.32 3.64
C ALA A 67 6.02 -10.97 3.10
N TYR A 68 6.92 -10.06 2.68
CA TYR A 68 6.51 -8.81 2.03
C TYR A 68 5.92 -9.03 0.63
N THR A 69 6.43 -9.99 -0.13
CA THR A 69 5.91 -10.38 -1.44
C THR A 69 4.52 -10.97 -1.31
N ASP A 70 4.29 -11.86 -0.34
CA ASP A 70 2.98 -12.48 -0.11
C ASP A 70 1.94 -11.43 0.29
N LEU A 71 2.28 -10.55 1.25
CA LEU A 71 1.40 -9.44 1.64
C LEU A 71 1.13 -8.46 0.48
N THR A 72 2.11 -8.25 -0.40
CA THR A 72 1.91 -7.42 -1.60
C THR A 72 0.93 -8.10 -2.56
N GLN A 73 1.05 -9.40 -2.77
CA GLN A 73 0.13 -10.17 -3.59
C GLN A 73 -1.29 -10.12 -3.04
N GLU A 74 -1.46 -10.36 -1.74
CA GLU A 74 -2.76 -10.29 -1.08
C GLU A 74 -3.40 -8.90 -1.21
N LEU A 75 -2.61 -7.84 -0.96
CA LEU A 75 -3.09 -6.46 -1.11
C LEU A 75 -3.49 -6.17 -2.55
N PHE A 76 -2.67 -6.55 -3.54
CA PHE A 76 -2.98 -6.36 -4.95
C PHE A 76 -4.30 -7.04 -5.35
N VAL A 77 -4.47 -8.32 -4.96
CA VAL A 77 -5.70 -9.08 -5.23
C VAL A 77 -6.90 -8.45 -4.53
N ALA A 78 -6.76 -8.00 -3.28
CA ALA A 78 -7.84 -7.35 -2.55
C ALA A 78 -8.28 -6.04 -3.23
N LEU A 79 -7.32 -5.18 -3.63
CA LEU A 79 -7.61 -3.94 -4.35
C LEU A 79 -8.30 -4.21 -5.69
N LEU A 80 -7.82 -5.21 -6.44
CA LEU A 80 -8.41 -5.59 -7.73
C LEU A 80 -9.84 -6.13 -7.58
N SER A 81 -10.07 -7.02 -6.61
CA SER A 81 -11.39 -7.63 -6.34
C SER A 81 -12.47 -6.62 -5.91
N LYS A 82 -12.04 -5.48 -5.35
CA LYS A 82 -12.91 -4.39 -4.90
C LYS A 82 -12.99 -3.24 -5.92
N GLU A 83 -12.40 -3.43 -7.11
CA GLU A 83 -12.33 -2.41 -8.17
C GLU A 83 -11.70 -1.09 -7.71
N ARG A 84 -10.81 -1.13 -6.70
CA ARG A 84 -10.24 0.09 -6.08
C ARG A 84 -9.42 0.91 -7.05
N PHE A 85 -8.65 0.26 -7.91
CA PHE A 85 -7.86 0.95 -8.93
C PHE A 85 -8.72 1.78 -9.88
N GLN A 86 -9.86 1.24 -10.32
CA GLN A 86 -10.79 1.97 -11.17
C GLN A 86 -11.48 3.10 -10.38
N HIS A 87 -11.88 2.84 -9.15
CA HIS A 87 -12.47 3.83 -8.26
C HIS A 87 -11.57 5.06 -8.06
N TYR A 88 -10.26 4.86 -7.88
CA TYR A 88 -9.29 5.95 -7.73
C TYR A 88 -9.25 6.86 -8.95
N LEU A 89 -9.32 6.28 -10.15
CA LEU A 89 -9.38 7.03 -11.40
C LEU A 89 -10.72 7.75 -11.57
N ASP A 90 -11.84 7.05 -11.33
CA ASP A 90 -13.20 7.59 -11.52
C ASP A 90 -13.50 8.77 -10.59
N THR A 91 -12.91 8.75 -9.39
CA THR A 91 -13.03 9.82 -8.39
C THR A 91 -11.93 10.87 -8.49
N SER A 92 -11.00 10.72 -9.44
CA SER A 92 -9.89 11.65 -9.68
C SER A 92 -9.02 11.90 -8.44
N MET A 93 -8.76 10.86 -7.65
CA MET A 93 -7.90 10.95 -6.48
C MET A 93 -6.46 11.29 -6.87
N SER A 94 -5.82 12.18 -6.11
CA SER A 94 -4.40 12.49 -6.27
C SER A 94 -3.51 11.32 -5.84
N ASP A 95 -2.25 11.32 -6.30
CA ASP A 95 -1.27 10.29 -5.93
C ASP A 95 -1.09 10.17 -4.40
N THR A 96 -1.17 11.30 -3.69
CA THR A 96 -1.11 11.33 -2.22
C THR A 96 -2.34 10.69 -1.59
N GLU A 97 -3.54 10.97 -2.10
CA GLU A 97 -4.78 10.39 -1.58
C GLU A 97 -4.82 8.88 -1.82
N ILE A 98 -4.40 8.42 -3.01
CA ILE A 98 -4.30 7.00 -3.34
C ILE A 98 -3.33 6.30 -2.39
N GLU A 99 -2.12 6.86 -2.21
CA GLU A 99 -1.13 6.27 -1.30
C GLU A 99 -1.63 6.23 0.14
N ALA A 100 -2.34 7.28 0.58
CA ALA A 100 -2.94 7.32 1.90
C ALA A 100 -4.06 6.29 2.07
N GLU A 101 -4.96 6.15 1.11
CA GLU A 101 -6.02 5.15 1.17
C GLU A 101 -5.46 3.73 1.17
N ILE A 102 -4.50 3.43 0.29
CA ILE A 102 -3.85 2.11 0.25
C ILE A 102 -3.15 1.80 1.57
N SER A 103 -2.31 2.72 2.07
CA SER A 103 -1.48 2.48 3.25
C SER A 103 -2.28 2.50 4.56
N GLN A 104 -3.14 3.51 4.76
CA GLN A 104 -3.84 3.71 6.03
C GLN A 104 -5.10 2.88 6.14
N ILE A 105 -5.81 2.64 5.04
CA ILE A 105 -7.12 1.98 5.05
C ILE A 105 -6.98 0.54 4.58
N GLU A 106 -6.61 0.31 3.32
CA GLU A 106 -6.68 -1.04 2.72
C GLU A 106 -5.67 -2.00 3.36
N LEU A 107 -4.40 -1.60 3.47
CA LEU A 107 -3.37 -2.40 4.11
C LEU A 107 -3.66 -2.62 5.60
N THR A 108 -4.06 -1.57 6.34
CA THR A 108 -4.42 -1.71 7.77
C THR A 108 -5.59 -2.65 7.99
N ASN A 109 -6.63 -2.56 7.16
CA ASN A 109 -7.79 -3.44 7.23
C ASN A 109 -7.39 -4.89 6.98
N MET A 110 -6.56 -5.14 5.97
CA MET A 110 -6.04 -6.48 5.68
C MET A 110 -5.25 -7.05 6.87
N LEU A 111 -4.29 -6.30 7.41
CA LEU A 111 -3.48 -6.72 8.55
C LEU A 111 -4.32 -6.98 9.80
N THR A 112 -5.30 -6.11 10.08
CA THR A 112 -6.18 -6.24 11.24
C THR A 112 -7.11 -7.44 11.10
N ALA A 113 -7.64 -7.70 9.90
CA ALA A 113 -8.45 -8.88 9.63
C ALA A 113 -7.66 -10.17 9.87
N GLU A 114 -6.40 -10.20 9.43
CA GLU A 114 -5.53 -11.36 9.63
C GLU A 114 -5.18 -11.58 11.12
N LEU A 115 -4.89 -10.51 11.86
CA LEU A 115 -4.68 -10.58 13.31
C LEU A 115 -5.92 -11.10 14.05
N ARG A 116 -7.12 -10.65 13.69
CA ARG A 116 -8.38 -11.13 14.30
C ARG A 116 -8.63 -12.61 14.04
N LYS A 117 -8.30 -13.11 12.84
CA LYS A 117 -8.41 -14.54 12.53
C LYS A 117 -7.44 -15.37 13.37
N ARG A 118 -6.21 -14.88 13.58
CA ARG A 118 -5.17 -15.58 14.34
C ARG A 118 -5.37 -15.50 15.86
N TYR A 119 -5.90 -14.39 16.37
CA TYR A 119 -6.08 -14.15 17.81
C TYR A 119 -7.50 -13.62 18.13
N PRO A 120 -8.54 -14.46 17.96
CA PRO A 120 -9.92 -14.03 18.18
C PRO A 120 -10.20 -13.62 19.62
N GLU A 121 -9.53 -14.23 20.60
CA GLU A 121 -9.72 -13.94 22.03
C GLU A 121 -9.20 -12.55 22.45
N SER A 122 -8.31 -11.93 21.68
CA SER A 122 -7.81 -10.58 21.97
C SER A 122 -8.78 -9.46 21.57
N TYR A 123 -9.90 -9.81 20.92
CA TYR A 123 -10.88 -8.86 20.36
C TYR A 123 -12.34 -9.17 20.78
N ARG A 124 -12.55 -10.04 21.77
CA ARG A 124 -13.86 -10.27 22.43
C ARG A 124 -14.03 -9.33 23.62
#